data_AF-A0A7Y6M593-F1
#
_entry.id   AF-A0A7Y6M593-F1
#
_cell.length_a   1.000
_cell.length_b   1.000
_cell.length_c   1.000
_cell.angle_alpha   90.00
_cell.angle_beta   90.00
_cell.angle_gamma   90.00
#
_symmetry.space_group_name_H-M   'P 1'
#
loop_
_entity.id
_entity.type
_entity.pdbx_description
1 polymer ?
#
loop_
_entity_poly.entity_id
_entity_poly.type
_entity_poly.pdbx_seq_one_letter_code
_entity_poly.pdbx_strand_id
1 'polypeptide(L)'
;MRVLDDYIESANYDGDLAAVRSLWQVPLIVETAGVLVFLTYLGLPVLLAVRGDSGTMARSTLDGHAERRFLLRLLGLTEEPAWCDGIRNPRVRALARDLAARHVRLPGMHASYLRFVGGMIALAPSLVTGGQQTAASSSWRYVTHAMSVLHAPLDDPPAELARCAAFVRQYASPSATGTVMARELAVRHARHVSAAIPALFPESRSAVLLMLKGI
;
A
#
# COMPACT_ATOMS: atom_id res chain seq x y z
N MET A 1 -11.64 17.66 -7.78
CA MET A 1 -11.57 18.35 -6.47
C MET A 1 -12.93 18.38 -5.79
N ARG A 2 -13.99 18.89 -6.44
CA ARG A 2 -15.38 18.90 -5.89
C ARG A 2 -15.83 17.55 -5.27
N VAL A 3 -15.64 16.43 -5.97
CA VAL A 3 -16.02 15.09 -5.47
C VAL A 3 -15.37 14.70 -4.13
N LEU A 4 -14.14 15.14 -3.84
CA LEU A 4 -13.49 14.86 -2.56
C LEU A 4 -14.02 15.77 -1.45
N ASP A 5 -14.21 17.05 -1.76
CA ASP A 5 -14.72 18.04 -0.81
C ASP A 5 -16.16 17.70 -0.42
N ASP A 6 -17.01 17.33 -1.39
CA ASP A 6 -18.37 16.85 -1.17
C ASP A 6 -18.40 15.57 -0.30
N TYR A 7 -17.42 14.67 -0.48
CA TYR A 7 -17.33 13.43 0.28
C TYR A 7 -16.96 13.66 1.75
N ILE A 8 -15.94 14.48 2.03
CA ILE A 8 -15.46 14.69 3.41
C ILE A 8 -16.46 15.47 4.29
N GLU A 9 -17.35 16.23 3.66
CA GLU A 9 -18.48 16.92 4.29
C GLU A 9 -19.75 16.06 4.36
N SER A 10 -19.77 14.89 3.70
CA SER A 10 -20.93 14.03 3.66
C SER A 10 -21.19 13.32 5.00
N ALA A 11 -22.47 13.02 5.26
CA ALA A 11 -22.90 12.26 6.45
C ALA A 11 -22.33 10.83 6.51
N ASN A 12 -21.86 10.29 5.37
CA ASN A 12 -21.30 8.94 5.31
C ASN A 12 -19.84 8.87 5.79
N TYR A 13 -19.13 10.00 5.83
CA TYR A 13 -17.69 10.04 6.04
C TYR A 13 -17.27 9.35 7.35
N ASP A 14 -17.92 9.68 8.47
CA ASP A 14 -17.52 9.17 9.78
C ASP A 14 -17.76 7.66 9.90
N GLY A 15 -18.84 7.16 9.28
CA GLY A 15 -19.12 5.73 9.19
C GLY A 15 -18.10 4.99 8.31
N ASP A 16 -17.75 5.55 7.16
CA ASP A 16 -16.75 5.00 6.25
C ASP A 16 -15.33 5.01 6.88
N LEU A 17 -14.97 6.09 7.59
CA LEU A 17 -13.72 6.20 8.34
C LEU A 17 -13.69 5.19 9.50
N ALA A 18 -14.79 5.00 10.23
CA ALA A 18 -14.87 3.97 11.27
C ALA A 18 -14.72 2.56 10.68
N ALA A 19 -15.34 2.29 9.53
CA ALA A 19 -15.25 1.00 8.84
C ALA A 19 -13.83 0.69 8.33
N VAL A 20 -13.08 1.69 7.83
CA VAL A 20 -11.67 1.46 7.47
C VAL A 20 -10.81 1.30 8.72
N ARG A 21 -11.05 2.05 9.80
CA ARG A 21 -10.31 1.91 11.05
C ARG A 21 -10.50 0.53 11.65
N SER A 22 -11.72 -0.01 11.67
CA SER A 22 -12.00 -1.34 12.21
C SER A 22 -11.24 -2.45 11.47
N LEU A 23 -11.08 -2.32 10.15
CA LEU A 23 -10.31 -3.24 9.33
C LEU A 23 -8.81 -3.18 9.62
N TRP A 24 -8.25 -1.97 9.71
CA TRP A 24 -6.81 -1.76 9.84
C TRP A 24 -6.30 -1.83 11.29
N GLN A 25 -7.13 -1.57 12.29
CA GLN A 25 -6.74 -1.60 13.71
C GLN A 25 -6.65 -3.01 14.30
N VAL A 26 -7.07 -4.03 13.56
CA VAL A 26 -6.93 -5.43 14.00
C VAL A 26 -5.45 -5.70 14.29
N PRO A 27 -5.10 -6.33 15.43
CA PRO A 27 -3.71 -6.54 15.81
C PRO A 27 -2.88 -7.15 14.69
N LEU A 28 -1.70 -6.57 14.44
CA LEU A 28 -0.71 -7.02 13.45
C LEU A 28 -1.10 -6.86 11.98
N ILE A 29 -2.32 -6.36 11.68
CA ILE A 29 -2.74 -6.15 10.28
C ILE A 29 -1.91 -5.07 9.61
N VAL A 30 -1.68 -3.92 10.25
CA VAL A 30 -0.86 -2.84 9.68
C VAL A 30 0.53 -3.35 9.31
N GLU A 31 1.19 -4.06 10.21
CA GLU A 31 2.54 -4.58 10.01
C GLU A 31 2.57 -5.66 8.92
N THR A 32 1.62 -6.61 8.95
CA THR A 32 1.57 -7.72 7.98
C THR A 32 1.16 -7.25 6.59
N ALA A 33 0.20 -6.32 6.50
CA ALA A 33 -0.20 -5.68 5.25
C ALA A 33 0.93 -4.83 4.67
N GLY A 34 1.66 -4.08 5.50
CA GLY A 34 2.85 -3.36 5.08
C GLY A 34 3.93 -4.27 4.51
N VAL A 35 4.20 -5.40 5.18
CA VAL A 35 5.12 -6.43 4.68
C VAL A 35 4.62 -7.08 3.39
N LEU A 36 3.32 -7.35 3.26
CA LEU A 36 2.73 -7.87 2.01
C LEU A 36 2.94 -6.92 0.83
N VAL A 37 2.64 -5.64 1.01
CA VAL A 37 2.84 -4.60 -0.01
C VAL A 37 4.33 -4.50 -0.36
N PHE A 38 5.20 -4.58 0.64
CA PHE A 38 6.62 -4.45 0.41
C PHE A 38 7.24 -5.67 -0.27
N LEU A 39 6.90 -6.90 0.14
CA LEU A 39 7.31 -8.12 -0.56
C LEU A 39 6.81 -8.13 -2.02
N THR A 40 5.59 -7.64 -2.25
CA THR A 40 5.06 -7.46 -3.61
C THR A 40 5.93 -6.48 -4.41
N TYR A 41 6.31 -5.33 -3.81
CA TYR A 41 7.20 -4.36 -4.43
C TYR A 41 8.59 -4.97 -4.77
N LEU A 42 9.17 -5.75 -3.85
CA LEU A 42 10.46 -6.41 -4.07
C LEU A 42 10.41 -7.49 -5.16
N GLY A 43 9.25 -8.15 -5.33
CA GLY A 43 9.02 -9.14 -6.37
C GLY A 43 8.79 -8.55 -7.77
N LEU A 44 8.83 -7.22 -7.94
CA LEU A 44 8.55 -6.52 -9.18
C LEU A 44 9.75 -5.65 -9.58
N PRO A 45 10.70 -6.16 -10.39
CA PRO A 45 11.92 -5.44 -10.75
C PRO A 45 11.67 -4.08 -11.42
N VAL A 46 10.53 -3.93 -12.12
CA VAL A 46 10.11 -2.65 -12.71
C VAL A 46 9.88 -1.55 -11.66
N LEU A 47 9.38 -1.91 -10.47
CA LEU A 47 9.20 -0.96 -9.37
C LEU A 47 10.51 -0.67 -8.66
N LEU A 48 11.38 -1.69 -8.55
CA LEU A 48 12.73 -1.54 -8.04
C LEU A 48 13.62 -0.71 -8.96
N ALA A 49 13.28 -0.55 -10.25
CA ALA A 49 14.02 0.26 -11.21
C ALA A 49 13.75 1.77 -11.04
N VAL A 50 12.68 2.17 -10.36
CA VAL A 50 12.37 3.59 -10.07
C VAL A 50 13.45 4.18 -9.16
N ARG A 51 13.95 5.37 -9.52
CA ARG A 51 15.05 6.05 -8.82
C ARG A 51 14.59 7.30 -8.10
N GLY A 52 15.26 7.63 -7.01
CA GLY A 52 15.17 8.93 -6.35
C GLY A 52 16.05 9.98 -7.04
N ASP A 53 15.95 11.23 -6.57
CA ASP A 53 16.71 12.37 -7.11
C ASP A 53 18.24 12.18 -7.00
N SER A 54 18.69 11.39 -6.03
CA SER A 54 20.09 11.01 -5.82
C SER A 54 20.57 9.84 -6.71
N GLY A 55 19.71 9.29 -7.56
CA GLY A 55 20.01 8.09 -8.36
C GLY A 55 19.99 6.77 -7.57
N THR A 56 19.67 6.79 -6.28
CA THR A 56 19.41 5.57 -5.49
C THR A 56 18.02 5.02 -5.76
N MET A 57 17.73 3.79 -5.32
CA MET A 57 16.35 3.28 -5.35
C MET A 57 15.43 4.24 -4.61
N ALA A 58 14.25 4.50 -5.19
CA ALA A 58 13.25 5.36 -4.57
C ALA A 58 12.80 4.84 -3.19
N ARG A 59 12.85 3.51 -3.01
CA ARG A 59 12.61 2.86 -1.71
C ARG A 59 13.84 2.06 -1.29
N SER A 60 14.71 2.69 -0.50
CA SER A 60 15.95 2.10 0.01
C SER A 60 15.86 1.60 1.45
N THR A 61 14.85 2.03 2.22
CA THR A 61 14.71 1.69 3.64
C THR A 61 13.66 0.60 3.86
N LEU A 62 14.03 -0.43 4.63
CA LEU A 62 13.16 -1.57 4.95
C LEU A 62 12.12 -1.25 6.02
N ASP A 63 12.46 -0.38 6.98
CA ASP A 63 11.68 -0.22 8.20
C ASP A 63 10.39 0.59 8.00
N GLY A 64 10.29 1.33 6.88
CA GLY A 64 9.05 1.97 6.42
C GLY A 64 8.36 2.89 7.43
N HIS A 65 9.09 3.44 8.41
CA HIS A 65 8.48 4.12 9.55
C HIS A 65 7.73 5.40 9.14
N ALA A 66 8.25 6.13 8.15
CA ALA A 66 7.60 7.32 7.61
C ALA A 66 6.31 6.95 6.86
N GLU A 67 6.34 5.91 6.05
CA GLU A 67 5.20 5.36 5.32
C GLU A 67 4.13 4.84 6.27
N ARG A 68 4.54 4.11 7.32
CA ARG A 68 3.64 3.65 8.39
C ARG A 68 2.97 4.84 9.06
N ARG A 69 3.74 5.85 9.48
CA ARG A 69 3.19 7.05 10.12
C ARG A 69 2.22 7.78 9.21
N PHE A 70 2.57 7.93 7.93
CA PHE A 70 1.68 8.53 6.93
C PHE A 70 0.39 7.72 6.76
N LEU A 71 0.48 6.40 6.61
CA LEU A 71 -0.67 5.51 6.48
C LEU A 71 -1.59 5.61 7.71
N LEU A 72 -1.04 5.59 8.92
CA LEU A 72 -1.83 5.75 10.15
C LEU A 72 -2.57 7.08 10.17
N ARG A 73 -1.93 8.17 9.77
CA ARG A 73 -2.59 9.49 9.65
C ARG A 73 -3.67 9.48 8.57
N LEU A 74 -3.39 8.89 7.42
CA LEU A 74 -4.34 8.76 6.31
C LEU A 74 -5.60 7.98 6.71
N LEU A 75 -5.45 6.97 7.57
CA LEU A 75 -6.54 6.12 8.07
C LEU A 75 -7.17 6.65 9.37
N GLY A 76 -6.72 7.80 9.88
CA GLY A 76 -7.15 8.33 11.17
C GLY A 76 -6.76 7.47 12.38
N LEU A 77 -5.82 6.54 12.24
CA LEU A 77 -5.33 5.66 13.31
C LEU A 77 -4.20 6.25 14.14
N THR A 78 -3.84 7.51 13.89
CA THR A 78 -2.83 8.21 14.69
C THR A 78 -3.41 8.70 16.02
N GLU A 79 -2.61 8.66 17.07
CA GLU A 79 -2.93 9.23 18.38
C GLU A 79 -2.63 10.73 18.46
N GLU A 80 -1.94 11.30 17.46
CA GLU A 80 -1.57 12.72 17.43
C GLU A 80 -2.81 13.59 17.12
N PRO A 81 -3.29 14.44 18.05
CA PRO A 81 -4.53 15.21 17.84
C PRO A 81 -4.46 16.14 16.63
N ALA A 82 -3.28 16.64 16.30
CA ALA A 82 -3.07 17.51 15.13
C ALA A 82 -3.26 16.79 13.77
N TRP A 83 -3.32 15.46 13.77
CA TRP A 83 -3.37 14.60 12.59
C TRP A 83 -4.58 13.64 12.60
N CYS A 84 -5.57 13.87 13.48
CA CYS A 84 -6.80 13.09 13.54
C CYS A 84 -7.66 13.25 12.28
N ASP A 85 -8.77 12.52 12.22
CA ASP A 85 -9.83 12.60 11.19
C ASP A 85 -9.45 12.21 9.77
N GLY A 86 -8.30 11.55 9.56
CA GLY A 86 -7.98 10.95 8.27
C GLY A 86 -7.90 11.98 7.14
N ILE A 87 -8.54 11.70 5.99
CA ILE A 87 -8.50 12.60 4.84
C ILE A 87 -9.38 13.85 4.99
N ARG A 88 -10.24 13.95 6.00
CA ARG A 88 -10.93 15.21 6.35
C ARG A 88 -9.95 16.24 6.93
N ASN A 89 -8.83 15.80 7.49
CA ASN A 89 -7.79 16.70 7.95
C ASN A 89 -6.99 17.32 6.80
N PRO A 90 -6.95 18.66 6.67
CA PRO A 90 -6.27 19.33 5.57
C PRO A 90 -4.76 19.08 5.56
N ARG A 91 -4.12 18.86 6.71
CA ARG A 91 -2.69 18.54 6.80
C ARG A 91 -2.37 17.17 6.22
N VAL A 92 -3.25 16.18 6.48
CA VAL A 92 -3.14 14.84 5.88
C VAL A 92 -3.28 14.93 4.36
N ARG A 93 -4.27 15.69 3.86
CA ARG A 93 -4.44 15.89 2.40
C ARG A 93 -3.26 16.62 1.76
N ALA A 94 -2.71 17.64 2.42
CA ALA A 94 -1.54 18.35 1.92
C ALA A 94 -0.33 17.42 1.83
N LEU A 95 -0.03 16.68 2.90
CA LEU A 95 1.05 15.69 2.93
C LEU A 95 0.88 14.61 1.85
N ALA A 96 -0.34 14.10 1.65
CA ALA A 96 -0.65 13.12 0.61
C ALA A 96 -0.40 13.69 -0.80
N ARG A 97 -0.82 14.94 -1.07
CA ARG A 97 -0.58 15.62 -2.35
C ARG A 97 0.92 15.85 -2.60
N ASP A 98 1.67 16.26 -1.57
CA ASP A 98 3.12 16.45 -1.67
C ASP A 98 3.86 15.13 -1.92
N LEU A 99 3.40 14.04 -1.29
CA LEU A 99 3.89 12.69 -1.57
C LEU A 99 3.58 12.29 -3.01
N ALA A 100 2.35 12.45 -3.48
CA ALA A 100 1.96 12.12 -4.86
C ALA A 100 2.79 12.90 -5.88
N ALA A 101 2.91 14.22 -5.70
CA ALA A 101 3.68 15.10 -6.58
C ALA A 101 5.16 14.72 -6.63
N ARG A 102 5.75 14.31 -5.49
CA ARG A 102 7.12 13.78 -5.46
C ARG A 102 7.23 12.47 -6.24
N HIS A 103 6.34 11.51 -6.00
CA HIS A 103 6.45 10.21 -6.66
C HIS A 103 6.29 10.29 -8.18
N VAL A 104 5.36 11.13 -8.68
CA VAL A 104 5.16 11.33 -10.13
C VAL A 104 6.42 11.87 -10.81
N ARG A 105 7.28 12.60 -10.09
CA ARG A 105 8.53 13.16 -10.63
C ARG A 105 9.72 12.20 -10.57
N LEU A 106 9.58 11.05 -9.90
CA LEU A 106 10.68 10.09 -9.78
C LEU A 106 11.06 9.51 -11.16
N PRO A 107 12.34 9.50 -11.54
CA PRO A 107 12.78 8.85 -12.77
C PRO A 107 12.33 7.39 -12.86
N GLY A 108 11.66 7.05 -13.96
CA GLY A 108 11.10 5.72 -14.21
C GLY A 108 9.72 5.47 -13.59
N MET A 109 9.14 6.44 -12.87
CA MET A 109 7.77 6.29 -12.37
C MET A 109 6.74 6.45 -13.48
N HIS A 110 5.83 5.47 -13.57
CA HIS A 110 4.65 5.53 -14.43
C HIS A 110 3.37 5.63 -13.59
N ALA A 111 2.34 6.27 -14.15
CA ALA A 111 1.03 6.36 -13.49
C ALA A 111 0.44 4.98 -13.15
N SER A 112 0.70 3.96 -13.99
CA SER A 112 0.28 2.58 -13.74
C SER A 112 0.94 1.98 -12.49
N TYR A 113 2.16 2.40 -12.14
CA TYR A 113 2.89 1.91 -10.96
C TYR A 113 2.32 2.51 -9.69
N LEU A 114 2.03 3.81 -9.70
CA LEU A 114 1.32 4.48 -8.60
C LEU A 114 -0.05 3.87 -8.36
N ARG A 115 -0.82 3.67 -9.43
CA ARG A 115 -2.13 3.01 -9.34
C ARG A 115 -1.99 1.59 -8.79
N PHE A 116 -1.00 0.81 -9.25
CA PHE A 116 -0.74 -0.53 -8.71
C PHE A 116 -0.41 -0.51 -7.22
N VAL A 117 0.50 0.35 -6.76
CA VAL A 117 0.86 0.46 -5.34
C VAL A 117 -0.33 0.90 -4.48
N GLY A 118 -1.12 1.87 -4.95
CA GLY A 118 -2.36 2.28 -4.28
C GLY A 118 -3.36 1.14 -4.14
N GLY A 119 -3.55 0.35 -5.20
CA GLY A 119 -4.37 -0.86 -5.18
C GLY A 119 -3.88 -1.91 -4.21
N MET A 120 -2.57 -2.16 -4.18
CA MET A 120 -1.97 -3.09 -3.21
C MET A 120 -2.19 -2.63 -1.77
N ILE A 121 -2.05 -1.33 -1.47
CA ILE A 121 -2.33 -0.78 -0.15
C ILE A 121 -3.81 -0.99 0.21
N ALA A 122 -4.72 -0.71 -0.72
CA ALA A 122 -6.16 -0.85 -0.51
C ALA A 122 -6.60 -2.30 -0.25
N LEU A 123 -6.04 -3.25 -1.00
CA LEU A 123 -6.40 -4.67 -0.91
C LEU A 123 -5.69 -5.40 0.24
N ALA A 124 -4.53 -4.91 0.69
CA ALA A 124 -3.66 -5.65 1.60
C ALA A 124 -4.36 -6.17 2.88
N PRO A 125 -5.18 -5.39 3.61
CA PRO A 125 -5.87 -5.90 4.81
C PRO A 125 -6.79 -7.10 4.52
N SER A 126 -7.55 -7.04 3.43
CA SER A 126 -8.42 -8.14 3.02
C SER A 126 -7.62 -9.36 2.57
N LEU A 127 -6.49 -9.16 1.87
CA LEU A 127 -5.61 -10.26 1.46
C LEU A 127 -4.99 -10.98 2.66
N VAL A 128 -4.47 -10.24 3.66
CA VAL A 128 -3.85 -10.86 4.84
C VAL A 128 -4.86 -11.53 5.78
N THR A 129 -6.14 -11.15 5.72
CA THR A 129 -7.23 -11.78 6.49
C THR A 129 -7.92 -12.91 5.73
N GLY A 130 -7.41 -13.31 4.55
CA GLY A 130 -7.98 -14.38 3.75
C GLY A 130 -9.36 -14.05 3.18
N GLY A 131 -9.67 -12.77 2.96
CA GLY A 131 -10.96 -12.30 2.46
C GLY A 131 -12.10 -12.39 3.47
N GLN A 132 -11.83 -12.79 4.72
CA GLN A 132 -12.84 -12.86 5.79
C GLN A 132 -13.41 -11.49 6.14
N GLN A 133 -12.60 -10.45 5.96
CA GLN A 133 -13.07 -9.08 5.91
C GLN A 133 -13.08 -8.66 4.44
N THR A 134 -14.16 -9.03 3.72
CA THR A 134 -14.48 -8.35 2.47
C THR A 134 -14.49 -6.86 2.77
N ALA A 135 -13.86 -6.04 1.93
CA ALA A 135 -13.92 -4.60 2.11
C ALA A 135 -15.39 -4.21 2.10
N ALA A 136 -15.96 -3.97 3.28
CA ALA A 136 -17.30 -3.45 3.41
C ALA A 136 -17.39 -2.23 2.48
N SER A 137 -18.49 -2.07 1.76
CA SER A 137 -18.64 -0.99 0.76
C SER A 137 -18.21 0.37 1.31
N SER A 138 -18.45 0.61 2.60
CA SER A 138 -17.98 1.76 3.38
C SER A 138 -16.45 1.90 3.50
N SER A 139 -15.72 0.84 3.85
CA SER A 139 -14.25 0.93 3.95
C SER A 139 -13.61 1.12 2.57
N TRP A 140 -14.16 0.47 1.54
CA TRP A 140 -13.69 0.66 0.16
C TRP A 140 -13.94 2.09 -0.34
N ARG A 141 -15.12 2.65 -0.05
CA ARG A 141 -15.44 4.04 -0.41
C ARG A 141 -14.44 5.01 0.22
N TYR A 142 -14.14 4.87 1.51
CA TYR A 142 -13.11 5.67 2.16
C TYR A 142 -11.76 5.56 1.45
N VAL A 143 -11.28 4.33 1.25
CA VAL A 143 -9.96 4.08 0.67
C VAL A 143 -9.88 4.57 -0.77
N THR A 144 -10.96 4.49 -1.54
CA THR A 144 -11.05 5.06 -2.90
C THR A 144 -10.81 6.57 -2.89
N HIS A 145 -11.49 7.30 -2.00
CA HIS A 145 -11.24 8.73 -1.85
C HIS A 145 -9.83 9.02 -1.34
N ALA A 146 -9.32 8.25 -0.38
CA ALA A 146 -7.97 8.43 0.14
C ALA A 146 -6.87 8.22 -0.92
N MET A 147 -6.98 7.17 -1.73
CA MET A 147 -6.04 6.88 -2.80
C MET A 147 -6.17 7.88 -3.96
N SER A 148 -7.34 8.48 -4.18
CA SER A 148 -7.49 9.57 -5.17
C SER A 148 -6.61 10.79 -4.83
N VAL A 149 -6.43 11.10 -3.53
CA VAL A 149 -5.52 12.19 -3.09
C VAL A 149 -4.06 11.86 -3.40
N LEU A 150 -3.74 10.57 -3.51
CA LEU A 150 -2.42 10.05 -3.88
C LEU A 150 -2.22 9.86 -5.39
N HIS A 151 -3.15 10.33 -6.23
CA HIS A 151 -3.18 10.11 -7.68
C HIS A 151 -3.22 8.61 -8.06
N ALA A 152 -3.80 7.78 -7.20
CA ALA A 152 -4.00 6.35 -7.43
C ALA A 152 -5.51 6.02 -7.39
N PRO A 153 -6.32 6.51 -8.35
CA PRO A 153 -7.75 6.20 -8.35
C PRO A 153 -7.97 4.69 -8.44
N LEU A 154 -8.89 4.18 -7.60
CA LEU A 154 -9.25 2.78 -7.53
C LEU A 154 -10.55 2.53 -8.28
N ASP A 155 -10.69 1.32 -8.84
CA ASP A 155 -11.96 0.82 -9.34
C ASP A 155 -12.76 0.14 -8.20
N ASP A 156 -13.79 -0.65 -8.53
CA ASP A 156 -14.42 -1.56 -7.57
C ASP A 156 -13.43 -2.65 -7.09
N PRO A 157 -13.66 -3.28 -5.92
CA PRO A 157 -12.70 -4.21 -5.35
C PRO A 157 -12.35 -5.42 -6.26
N PRO A 158 -13.31 -6.10 -6.91
CA PRO A 158 -13.01 -7.16 -7.88
C PRO A 158 -12.16 -6.70 -9.07
N ALA A 159 -12.49 -5.55 -9.67
CA ALA A 159 -11.71 -5.00 -10.78
C ALA A 159 -10.29 -4.65 -10.34
N GLU A 160 -10.14 -4.07 -9.16
CA GLU A 160 -8.85 -3.68 -8.61
C GLU A 160 -7.97 -4.90 -8.30
N LEU A 161 -8.56 -5.96 -7.73
CA LEU A 161 -7.88 -7.24 -7.51
C LEU A 161 -7.38 -7.83 -8.83
N ALA A 162 -8.23 -7.87 -9.86
CA ALA A 162 -7.88 -8.39 -11.18
C ALA A 162 -6.76 -7.57 -11.84
N ARG A 163 -6.80 -6.23 -11.70
CA ARG A 163 -5.79 -5.32 -12.23
C ARG A 163 -4.43 -5.52 -11.54
N CYS A 164 -4.42 -5.63 -10.20
CA CYS A 164 -3.20 -5.94 -9.45
C CYS A 164 -2.64 -7.32 -9.83
N ALA A 165 -3.49 -8.35 -9.97
CA ALA A 165 -3.08 -9.67 -10.42
C ALA A 165 -2.48 -9.65 -11.84
N ALA A 166 -3.09 -8.91 -12.77
CA ALA A 166 -2.56 -8.75 -14.12
C ALA A 166 -1.19 -8.06 -14.14
N PHE A 167 -1.02 -6.99 -13.35
CA PHE A 167 0.26 -6.30 -13.21
C PHE A 167 1.33 -7.22 -12.65
N VAL A 168 1.00 -7.99 -11.60
CA VAL A 168 1.90 -8.99 -11.01
C VAL A 168 2.29 -10.06 -12.03
N ARG A 169 1.34 -10.63 -12.76
CA ARG A 169 1.62 -11.63 -13.81
C ARG A 169 2.58 -11.13 -14.87
N GLN A 170 2.49 -9.86 -15.23
CA GLN A 170 3.32 -9.27 -16.26
C GLN A 170 4.77 -9.03 -15.81
N TYR A 171 4.98 -8.66 -14.55
CA TYR A 171 6.26 -8.10 -14.10
C TYR A 171 6.92 -8.86 -12.95
N ALA A 172 6.26 -9.84 -12.34
CA ALA A 172 6.83 -10.56 -11.20
C ALA A 172 8.05 -11.39 -11.63
N SER A 173 9.18 -11.13 -10.99
CA SER A 173 10.43 -11.83 -11.26
C SER A 173 11.41 -11.63 -10.10
N PRO A 174 12.23 -12.63 -9.75
CA PRO A 174 13.31 -12.43 -8.79
C PRO A 174 14.35 -11.44 -9.34
N SER A 175 14.99 -10.68 -8.45
CA SER A 175 16.11 -9.81 -8.80
C SER A 175 17.17 -9.83 -7.71
N ALA A 176 18.43 -9.56 -8.05
CA ALA A 176 19.52 -9.53 -7.07
C ALA A 176 19.23 -8.54 -5.93
N THR A 177 18.77 -7.33 -6.28
CA THR A 177 18.40 -6.31 -5.31
C THR A 177 17.21 -6.72 -4.45
N GLY A 178 16.15 -7.25 -5.07
CA GLY A 178 14.99 -7.79 -4.34
C GLY A 178 15.39 -8.92 -3.39
N THR A 179 16.32 -9.80 -3.78
CA THR A 179 16.86 -10.88 -2.94
C THR A 179 17.52 -10.36 -1.68
N VAL A 180 18.43 -9.38 -1.79
CA VAL A 180 19.11 -8.81 -0.63
C VAL A 180 18.10 -8.20 0.34
N MET A 181 17.18 -7.38 -0.16
CA MET A 181 16.18 -6.71 0.66
C MET A 181 15.16 -7.67 1.27
N ALA A 182 14.72 -8.70 0.52
CA ALA A 182 13.74 -9.67 1.01
C ALA A 182 14.32 -10.52 2.15
N ARG A 183 15.61 -10.89 2.06
CA ARG A 183 16.30 -11.62 3.12
C ARG A 183 16.46 -10.77 4.38
N GLU A 184 16.89 -9.52 4.23
CA GLU A 184 17.03 -8.61 5.36
C GLU A 184 15.68 -8.34 6.04
N LEU A 185 14.61 -8.17 5.25
CA LEU A 185 13.24 -8.07 5.76
C LEU A 185 12.81 -9.34 6.51
N ALA A 186 13.13 -10.53 5.99
CA ALA A 186 12.82 -11.81 6.63
C ALA A 186 13.54 -12.00 7.97
N VAL A 187 14.77 -11.50 8.10
CA VAL A 187 15.51 -11.51 9.37
C VAL A 187 14.86 -10.57 10.39
N ARG A 188 14.52 -9.34 9.99
CA ARG A 188 13.97 -8.32 10.91
C ARG A 188 12.50 -8.56 11.29
N HIS A 189 11.70 -9.10 10.38
CA HIS A 189 10.24 -9.22 10.53
C HIS A 189 9.73 -10.61 10.19
N ALA A 190 10.45 -11.67 10.61
CA ALA A 190 10.17 -13.07 10.28
C ALA A 190 8.69 -13.47 10.44
N ARG A 191 8.07 -13.07 11.56
CA ARG A 191 6.64 -13.34 11.83
C ARG A 191 5.73 -12.77 10.74
N HIS A 192 5.93 -11.51 10.37
CA HIS A 192 5.09 -10.82 9.39
C HIS A 192 5.37 -11.29 7.97
N VAL A 193 6.62 -11.64 7.65
CA VAL A 193 6.96 -12.23 6.35
C VAL A 193 6.27 -13.58 6.18
N SER A 194 6.35 -14.46 7.19
CA SER A 194 5.67 -15.76 7.18
C SER A 194 4.16 -15.61 7.00
N ALA A 195 3.53 -14.64 7.69
CA ALA A 195 2.10 -14.38 7.56
C ALA A 195 1.70 -13.73 6.22
N ALA A 196 2.58 -12.92 5.61
CA ALA A 196 2.29 -12.23 4.36
C ALA A 196 2.46 -13.12 3.12
N ILE A 197 3.39 -14.09 3.12
CA ILE A 197 3.68 -14.95 1.96
C ILE A 197 2.42 -15.65 1.39
N PRO A 198 1.56 -16.28 2.21
CA PRO A 198 0.33 -16.92 1.74
C PRO A 198 -0.70 -15.95 1.15
N ALA A 199 -0.60 -14.65 1.44
CA ALA A 199 -1.48 -13.61 0.92
C ALA A 199 -0.96 -12.95 -0.37
N LEU A 200 0.29 -13.23 -0.78
CA LEU A 200 0.83 -12.77 -2.06
C LEU A 200 0.09 -13.41 -3.23
N PHE A 201 -0.08 -12.65 -4.32
CA PHE A 201 -0.46 -13.20 -5.62
C PHE A 201 0.50 -14.33 -6.06
N PRO A 202 0.04 -15.35 -6.81
CA PRO A 202 0.83 -16.55 -7.10
C PRO A 202 2.23 -16.28 -7.69
N GLU A 203 2.33 -15.35 -8.64
CA GLU A 203 3.58 -15.05 -9.33
C GLU A 203 4.54 -14.25 -8.43
N SER A 204 4.04 -13.24 -7.70
CA SER A 204 4.83 -12.55 -6.67
C SER A 204 5.29 -13.50 -5.56
N ARG A 205 4.43 -14.42 -5.14
CA ARG A 205 4.77 -15.44 -4.13
C ARG A 205 5.92 -16.32 -4.62
N SER A 206 5.85 -16.77 -5.85
CA SER A 206 6.88 -17.61 -6.47
C SER A 206 8.21 -16.86 -6.56
N ALA A 207 8.20 -15.61 -7.04
CA ALA A 207 9.38 -14.75 -7.10
C ALA A 207 9.99 -14.53 -5.70
N VAL A 208 9.17 -14.19 -4.70
CA VAL A 208 9.62 -13.98 -3.31
C VAL A 208 10.20 -15.24 -2.69
N LEU A 209 9.58 -16.41 -2.89
CA LEU A 209 10.10 -17.66 -2.37
C LEU A 209 11.45 -18.04 -3.00
N LEU A 210 11.66 -17.76 -4.30
CA LEU A 210 12.96 -17.94 -4.95
C LEU A 210 14.02 -17.00 -4.35
N MET A 211 13.67 -15.73 -4.15
CA MET A 211 14.55 -14.74 -3.52
C MET A 211 14.97 -15.14 -2.08
N LEU A 212 14.03 -15.68 -1.30
CA LEU A 212 14.30 -16.12 0.08
C LEU A 212 15.12 -17.41 0.16
N LYS A 213 14.94 -18.35 -0.78
CA LYS A 213 15.67 -19.63 -0.78
C LYS A 213 17.14 -19.47 -1.14
N GLY A 214 17.48 -18.48 -1.97
CA GLY A 214 18.82 -18.34 -2.51
C GLY A 214 19.13 -19.37 -3.57
N ILE A 215 19.20 -18.89 -4.80
CA ILE A 215 19.79 -19.63 -5.91
C ILE A 215 21.31 -19.47 -5.79
#